data_AF-A0A524J9R2-F1
#
_entry.id   AF-A0A524J9R2-F1
#
_cell.length_a   1.000
_cell.length_b   1.000
_cell.length_c   1.000
_cell.angle_alpha   90.00
_cell.angle_beta   90.00
_cell.angle_gamma   90.00
#
_symmetry.space_group_name_H-M   'P 1'
#
loop_
_entity.id
_entity.type
_entity.pdbx_description
1 polymer ?
#
loop_
_entity_poly.entity_id
_entity_poly.type
_entity_poly.pdbx_seq_one_letter_code
_entity_poly.pdbx_strand_id
1 'polypeptide(L)'
;AQLIDGRSMVPLLRGEQDLIMEERDLFWHYPHYGNQGGEPSSIIRSGAWKLIHYYEDGHDELYNLDADPGEQHNLYNTVMAKASEVRQRLDDWLVEVDAKFPTPDPAYDPVTEKTRLHELEHVLMPKLEAEHAEYLDPDWQPNDDWWGSQIITD
;
A
#
# COMPACT_ATOMS: atom_id res chain seq x y z
N ALA A 1 -10.48 -24.14 15.00
CA ALA A 1 -10.64 -22.92 15.81
C ALA A 1 -9.93 -21.79 15.07
N GLN A 2 -10.53 -20.62 14.98
CA GLN A 2 -9.91 -19.46 14.31
C GLN A 2 -8.87 -18.85 15.27
N LEU A 3 -7.66 -18.61 14.77
CA LEU A 3 -6.63 -17.83 15.48
C LEU A 3 -7.07 -16.36 15.53
N ILE A 4 -6.84 -15.68 16.66
CA ILE A 4 -7.19 -14.27 16.83
C ILE A 4 -5.90 -13.46 16.97
N ASP A 5 -5.54 -12.74 15.92
CA ASP A 5 -4.33 -11.89 15.88
C ASP A 5 -4.57 -10.52 16.54
N GLY A 6 -5.84 -10.12 16.59
CA GLY A 6 -6.29 -8.86 17.18
C GLY A 6 -6.14 -8.85 18.70
N ARG A 7 -5.82 -7.67 19.25
CA ARG A 7 -5.82 -7.41 20.69
C ARG A 7 -6.90 -6.38 21.01
N SER A 8 -7.58 -6.56 22.13
CA SER A 8 -8.61 -5.61 22.59
C SER A 8 -8.01 -4.23 22.88
N MET A 9 -8.63 -3.18 22.37
CA MET A 9 -8.26 -1.78 22.66
C MET A 9 -9.01 -1.19 23.87
N VAL A 10 -9.86 -1.97 24.55
CA VAL A 10 -10.66 -1.50 25.70
C VAL A 10 -9.82 -0.84 26.80
N PRO A 11 -8.63 -1.35 27.19
CA PRO A 11 -7.79 -0.69 28.19
C PRO A 11 -7.40 0.74 27.77
N LEU A 12 -6.96 0.92 26.53
CA LEU A 12 -6.59 2.24 25.99
C LEU A 12 -7.77 3.21 26.01
N LEU A 13 -8.98 2.75 25.67
CA LEU A 13 -10.19 3.56 25.70
C LEU A 13 -10.60 3.99 27.13
N ARG A 14 -10.14 3.28 28.15
CA ARG A 14 -10.34 3.64 29.57
C ARG A 14 -9.25 4.56 30.11
N GLY A 15 -8.28 4.94 29.28
CA GLY A 15 -7.11 5.72 29.69
C GLY A 15 -6.07 4.90 30.45
N GLU A 16 -6.13 3.57 30.37
CA GLU A 16 -5.14 2.67 30.95
C GLU A 16 -3.93 2.56 30.00
N GLN A 17 -2.73 2.39 30.57
CA GLN A 17 -1.53 2.09 29.78
C GLN A 17 -1.53 0.61 29.37
N ASP A 18 -1.22 0.32 28.11
CA ASP A 18 -0.99 -1.05 27.62
C ASP A 18 0.34 -1.10 26.86
N LEU A 19 1.43 -1.31 27.60
CA LEU A 19 2.79 -1.40 27.04
C LEU A 19 2.91 -2.46 25.94
N ILE A 20 2.12 -3.54 26.04
CA ILE A 20 2.15 -4.58 25.01
C ILE A 20 1.48 -4.07 23.72
N MET A 21 0.45 -3.25 23.82
CA MET A 21 -0.15 -2.62 22.63
C MET A 21 0.79 -1.54 22.03
N GLU A 22 1.59 -0.88 22.86
CA GLU A 22 2.55 0.14 22.42
C GLU A 22 3.76 -0.47 21.69
N GLU A 23 4.30 -1.58 22.19
CA GLU A 23 5.51 -2.22 21.67
C GLU A 23 5.26 -3.29 20.60
N ARG A 24 4.00 -3.68 20.35
CA ARG A 24 3.71 -4.74 19.39
C ARG A 24 4.07 -4.35 17.96
N ASP A 25 4.41 -5.38 17.19
CA ASP A 25 4.49 -5.25 15.75
C ASP A 25 3.09 -5.19 15.13
N LEU A 26 3.00 -4.40 14.07
CA LEU A 26 1.86 -4.36 13.16
C LEU A 26 2.34 -4.80 11.79
N PHE A 27 1.56 -5.65 11.13
CA PHE A 27 1.93 -6.25 9.86
C PHE A 27 0.86 -5.99 8.81
N TRP A 28 1.31 -5.84 7.56
CA TRP A 28 0.46 -5.87 6.38
C TRP A 28 1.11 -6.76 5.34
N HIS A 29 0.29 -7.52 4.63
CA HIS A 29 0.72 -8.32 3.50
C HIS A 29 -0.30 -8.12 2.39
N TYR A 30 0.12 -7.46 1.31
CA TYR A 30 -0.73 -7.17 0.17
C TYR A 30 -0.04 -7.69 -1.10
N PRO A 31 -0.15 -9.00 -1.41
CA PRO A 31 0.50 -9.64 -2.55
C PRO A 31 -0.26 -9.38 -3.87
N HIS A 32 -0.74 -8.15 -4.05
CA HIS A 32 -1.62 -7.76 -5.14
C HIS A 32 -1.26 -6.37 -5.65
N TYR A 33 -1.49 -6.16 -6.95
CA TYR A 33 -1.64 -4.81 -7.48
C TYR A 33 -2.98 -4.24 -7.03
N GLY A 34 -2.97 -2.96 -6.65
CA GLY A 34 -4.19 -2.16 -6.51
C GLY A 34 -4.49 -1.37 -7.79
N ASN A 35 -5.68 -0.80 -7.87
CA ASN A 35 -6.04 0.11 -8.97
C ASN A 35 -5.50 1.54 -8.77
N GLN A 36 -4.78 1.77 -7.67
CA GLN A 36 -4.25 3.08 -7.24
C GLN A 36 -2.75 3.23 -7.51
N GLY A 37 -2.13 2.29 -8.23
CA GLY A 37 -0.72 2.38 -8.64
C GLY A 37 0.30 1.78 -7.66
N GLY A 38 -0.15 1.12 -6.58
CA GLY A 38 0.74 0.39 -5.69
C GLY A 38 1.10 -1.00 -6.23
N GLU A 39 2.35 -1.41 -5.96
CA GLU A 39 2.87 -2.73 -6.29
C GLU A 39 2.76 -3.72 -5.11
N PRO A 40 2.81 -5.05 -5.36
CA PRO A 40 2.72 -6.06 -4.31
C PRO A 40 3.81 -5.88 -3.25
N SER A 41 3.42 -5.84 -1.98
CA SER A 41 4.36 -5.57 -0.88
C SER A 41 3.94 -6.20 0.46
N SER A 42 4.92 -6.29 1.36
CA SER A 42 4.73 -6.63 2.77
C SER A 42 5.35 -5.57 3.67
N ILE A 43 4.71 -5.29 4.79
CA ILE A 43 5.06 -4.17 5.65
C ILE A 43 5.06 -4.63 7.10
N ILE A 44 6.04 -4.20 7.86
CA ILE A 44 6.04 -4.26 9.33
C ILE A 44 6.22 -2.85 9.89
N ARG A 45 5.47 -2.53 10.94
CA ARG A 45 5.77 -1.42 11.84
C ARG A 45 6.11 -1.97 13.21
N SER A 46 7.35 -1.73 13.65
CA SER A 46 7.88 -2.08 14.97
C SER A 46 8.24 -0.78 15.71
N GLY A 47 7.30 -0.27 16.52
CA GLY A 47 7.44 1.02 17.18
C GLY A 47 7.56 2.17 16.16
N ALA A 48 8.67 2.91 16.23
CA ALA A 48 8.98 4.00 15.31
C ALA A 48 9.43 3.51 13.92
N TRP A 49 9.85 2.26 13.79
CA TRP A 49 10.42 1.75 12.54
C TRP A 49 9.34 1.14 11.67
N LYS A 50 9.29 1.55 10.40
CA LYS A 50 8.50 0.90 9.36
C LYS A 50 9.44 0.34 8.31
N LEU A 51 9.26 -0.92 7.96
CA LEU A 51 9.93 -1.55 6.83
C LEU A 51 8.89 -1.97 5.79
N ILE A 52 9.20 -1.72 4.52
CA ILE A 52 8.42 -2.16 3.36
C ILE A 52 9.31 -3.06 2.51
N HIS A 53 8.80 -4.23 2.16
CA HIS A 53 9.42 -5.15 1.21
C HIS A 53 8.58 -5.20 -0.05
N TYR A 54 9.18 -4.95 -1.21
CA TYR A 54 8.52 -4.93 -2.50
C TYR A 54 8.86 -6.18 -3.31
N TYR A 55 7.85 -6.81 -3.91
CA TYR A 55 8.02 -8.11 -4.56
C TYR A 55 8.41 -8.05 -6.03
N GLU A 56 8.29 -6.90 -6.69
CA GLU A 56 8.66 -6.78 -8.12
C GLU A 56 10.17 -6.95 -8.34
N ASP A 57 10.99 -6.25 -7.56
CA ASP A 57 12.45 -6.24 -7.66
C ASP A 57 13.15 -6.75 -6.39
N GLY A 58 12.38 -7.03 -5.33
CA GLY A 58 12.88 -7.55 -4.06
C GLY A 58 13.53 -6.50 -3.16
N HIS A 59 13.39 -5.20 -3.45
CA HIS A 59 14.00 -4.17 -2.62
C HIS A 59 13.26 -3.97 -1.29
N ASP A 60 14.00 -3.41 -0.33
CA ASP A 60 13.51 -3.08 1.00
C ASP A 60 13.70 -1.57 1.25
N GLU A 61 12.71 -0.96 1.90
CA GLU A 61 12.77 0.41 2.40
C GLU A 61 12.58 0.43 3.91
N LEU A 62 13.34 1.28 4.62
CA LEU A 62 13.22 1.44 6.06
C LEU A 62 13.05 2.92 6.42
N TYR A 63 12.04 3.21 7.23
CA TYR A 63 11.72 4.56 7.71
C TYR A 63 11.65 4.62 9.23
N ASN A 64 11.99 5.78 9.78
CA ASN A 64 11.71 6.11 11.18
C ASN A 64 10.55 7.12 11.22
N LEU A 65 9.36 6.69 11.60
CA LEU A 65 8.13 7.49 11.53
C LEU A 65 8.05 8.60 12.58
N ASP A 66 8.83 8.52 13.66
CA ASP A 66 8.90 9.61 14.66
C ASP A 66 9.69 10.80 14.11
N ALA A 67 10.76 10.52 13.35
CA ALA A 67 11.62 11.53 12.73
C ALA A 67 11.15 11.95 11.33
N ASP A 68 10.54 11.03 10.59
CA ASP A 68 10.10 11.20 9.21
C ASP A 68 8.72 10.55 8.97
N PRO A 69 7.64 11.18 9.46
CA PRO A 69 6.28 10.67 9.26
C PRO A 69 5.82 10.71 7.80
N GLY A 70 6.56 11.41 6.92
CA GLY A 70 6.26 11.52 5.50
C GLY A 70 6.98 10.49 4.62
N GLU A 71 7.80 9.61 5.22
CA GLU A 71 8.49 8.51 4.51
C GLU A 71 9.39 9.00 3.37
N GLN A 72 10.05 10.15 3.58
CA GLN A 72 10.84 10.83 2.55
C GLN A 72 12.29 10.32 2.47
N HIS A 73 12.80 9.72 3.54
CA HIS A 73 14.20 9.30 3.65
C HIS A 73 14.31 7.81 3.95
N ASN A 74 14.62 7.02 2.92
CA ASN A 74 14.92 5.61 3.08
C ASN A 74 16.26 5.43 3.82
N LEU A 75 16.21 4.79 5.00
CA LEU A 75 17.34 4.54 5.90
C LEU A 75 17.87 3.10 5.81
N TYR A 76 17.38 2.28 4.88
CA TYR A 76 17.74 0.85 4.79
C TYR A 76 19.26 0.63 4.75
N ASN A 77 19.96 1.35 3.86
CA ASN A 77 21.42 1.26 3.72
C ASN A 77 22.19 2.04 4.80
N THR A 78 21.52 2.93 5.54
CA THR A 78 22.15 3.77 6.58
C THR A 78 22.20 3.06 7.93
N VAL A 79 21.15 2.29 8.26
CA VAL A 79 21.00 1.61 9.55
C VAL A 79 20.77 0.11 9.32
N MET A 80 21.65 -0.52 8.54
CA MET A 80 21.49 -1.90 8.06
C MET A 80 21.21 -2.91 9.18
N ALA A 81 21.83 -2.77 10.35
CA ALA A 81 21.58 -3.67 11.48
C ALA A 81 20.11 -3.62 11.94
N LYS A 82 19.50 -2.43 11.99
CA LYS A 82 18.08 -2.26 12.32
C LYS A 82 17.20 -2.76 11.17
N ALA A 83 17.59 -2.50 9.93
CA ALA A 83 16.87 -3.00 8.76
C ALA A 83 16.78 -4.53 8.77
N SER A 84 17.90 -5.22 8.97
CA SER A 84 17.95 -6.68 9.05
C SER A 84 17.13 -7.23 10.23
N GLU A 85 17.18 -6.59 11.39
CA GLU A 85 16.36 -6.97 12.56
C GLU A 85 14.86 -6.90 12.25
N VAL A 86 14.40 -5.76 11.73
CA VAL A 86 12.97 -5.54 11.43
C VAL A 86 12.52 -6.44 10.27
N ARG A 87 13.39 -6.64 9.27
CA ARG A 87 13.13 -7.54 8.14
C ARG A 87 12.97 -8.99 8.59
N GLN A 88 13.82 -9.47 9.49
CA GLN A 88 13.70 -10.83 10.02
C GLN A 88 12.35 -11.04 10.72
N ARG A 89 11.89 -10.06 11.50
CA ARG A 89 10.57 -10.14 12.17
C ARG A 89 9.41 -10.20 11.18
N LEU A 90 9.51 -9.49 10.06
CA LEU A 90 8.54 -9.57 8.96
C LEU A 90 8.54 -10.97 8.33
N ASP A 91 9.72 -11.50 8.01
CA ASP A 91 9.87 -12.83 7.39
C ASP A 91 9.31 -13.93 8.32
N ASP A 92 9.60 -13.85 9.62
CA ASP A 92 9.11 -14.80 10.62
C ASP A 92 7.57 -14.80 10.67
N TRP A 93 6.95 -13.62 10.69
CA TRP A 93 5.50 -13.48 10.70
C TRP A 93 4.87 -14.00 9.40
N LEU A 94 5.46 -13.72 8.24
CA LEU A 94 4.96 -14.21 6.94
C LEU A 94 4.95 -15.75 6.89
N VAL A 95 5.95 -16.41 7.49
CA VAL A 95 5.99 -17.87 7.65
C VAL A 95 4.91 -18.35 8.62
N GLU A 96 4.75 -17.68 9.76
CA GLU A 96 3.75 -18.03 10.78
C GLU A 96 2.33 -18.07 10.21
N VAL A 97 1.99 -17.12 9.34
CA VAL A 97 0.64 -16.99 8.76
C VAL A 97 0.45 -17.76 7.44
N ASP A 98 1.44 -18.54 6.99
CA ASP A 98 1.45 -19.22 5.68
C ASP A 98 1.10 -18.27 4.51
N ALA A 99 1.76 -17.11 4.50
CA ALA A 99 1.53 -16.04 3.51
C ALA A 99 1.70 -16.54 2.06
N LYS A 100 0.93 -15.97 1.13
CA LYS A 100 0.99 -16.31 -0.30
C LYS A 100 1.65 -15.17 -1.07
N PHE A 101 2.60 -15.52 -1.92
CA PHE A 101 3.45 -14.55 -2.60
C PHE A 101 3.06 -14.41 -4.07
N PRO A 102 3.23 -13.23 -4.67
CA PRO A 102 3.10 -13.07 -6.11
C PRO A 102 4.20 -13.85 -6.83
N THR A 103 3.92 -14.26 -8.08
CA THR A 103 4.89 -14.90 -8.95
C THR A 103 5.09 -14.05 -10.21
N PRO A 104 6.30 -13.99 -10.79
CA PRO A 104 6.54 -13.26 -12.03
C PRO A 104 5.59 -13.70 -13.14
N ASP A 105 5.02 -12.74 -13.86
CA ASP A 105 4.21 -13.02 -15.05
C ASP A 105 5.14 -13.36 -16.24
N PRO A 106 5.08 -14.58 -16.81
CA PRO A 106 5.92 -14.96 -17.94
C PRO A 106 5.64 -14.17 -19.22
N ALA A 107 4.50 -13.47 -19.32
CA ALA A 107 4.13 -12.63 -20.46
C ALA A 107 4.57 -11.17 -20.29
N TYR A 108 5.15 -10.80 -19.15
CA TYR A 108 5.61 -9.43 -18.90
C TYR A 108 6.69 -9.01 -19.89
N ASP A 109 6.54 -7.80 -20.44
CA ASP A 109 7.52 -7.16 -21.32
C ASP A 109 7.74 -5.70 -20.89
N PRO A 110 8.95 -5.32 -20.46
CA PRO A 110 9.23 -3.96 -19.99
C PRO A 110 9.08 -2.90 -21.10
N VAL A 111 9.21 -3.28 -22.37
CA VAL A 111 9.00 -2.35 -23.49
C VAL A 111 7.52 -2.01 -23.64
N THR A 112 6.66 -3.03 -23.59
CA THR A 112 5.20 -2.86 -23.62
C THR A 112 4.72 -2.04 -22.42
N GLU A 113 5.22 -2.32 -21.21
CA GLU A 113 4.88 -1.54 -20.02
C GLU A 113 5.27 -0.07 -20.20
N LYS A 114 6.54 0.21 -20.57
CA LYS A 114 7.02 1.58 -20.75
C LYS A 114 6.21 2.35 -21.79
N THR A 115 5.81 1.67 -22.87
CA THR A 115 4.96 2.26 -23.92
C THR A 115 3.60 2.64 -23.33
N ARG A 116 2.97 1.74 -22.57
CA ARG A 116 1.69 2.01 -21.92
C ARG A 116 1.78 3.15 -20.90
N LEU A 117 2.82 3.18 -20.07
CA LEU A 117 3.03 4.28 -19.11
C LEU A 117 3.19 5.63 -19.83
N HIS A 118 3.95 5.66 -20.93
CA HIS A 118 4.09 6.87 -21.75
C HIS A 118 2.76 7.33 -22.35
N GLU A 119 1.93 6.41 -22.85
CA GLU A 119 0.59 6.73 -23.35
C GLU A 119 -0.34 7.26 -22.23
N LEU A 120 -0.28 6.66 -21.04
CA LEU A 120 -1.05 7.13 -19.89
C LEU A 120 -0.68 8.58 -19.54
N GLU A 121 0.61 8.87 -19.39
CA GLU A 121 1.11 10.18 -18.98
C GLU A 121 0.86 11.26 -20.03
N HIS A 122 1.12 10.99 -21.30
CA HIS A 122 1.13 12.03 -22.34
C HIS A 122 -0.15 12.09 -23.20
N VAL A 123 -1.03 11.09 -23.11
CA VAL A 123 -2.26 11.04 -23.91
C VAL A 123 -3.49 10.97 -23.01
N LEU A 124 -3.58 9.96 -22.14
CA LEU A 124 -4.79 9.75 -21.35
C LEU A 124 -4.96 10.82 -20.27
N MET A 125 -3.92 11.09 -19.47
CA MET A 125 -4.00 12.05 -18.37
C MET A 125 -4.35 13.48 -18.84
N PRO A 126 -3.71 14.06 -19.88
CA PRO A 126 -4.08 15.39 -20.36
C PRO A 126 -5.49 15.45 -20.93
N LYS A 127 -5.95 14.36 -21.58
CA LYS A 127 -7.31 14.24 -22.05
C LYS A 127 -8.30 14.25 -20.87
N LEU A 128 -8.05 13.43 -19.85
CA LEU A 128 -8.91 13.39 -18.66
C LEU A 128 -8.90 14.72 -17.90
N GLU A 129 -7.77 15.40 -17.79
CA GLU A 129 -7.70 16.74 -17.19
C GLU A 129 -8.56 17.75 -17.95
N ALA A 130 -8.53 17.74 -19.28
CA ALA A 130 -9.37 18.59 -20.10
C ALA A 130 -10.86 18.25 -19.93
N GLU A 131 -11.23 16.97 -19.98
CA GLU A 131 -12.61 16.50 -19.76
C GLU A 131 -13.11 16.87 -18.36
N HIS A 132 -12.31 16.65 -17.33
CA HIS A 132 -12.67 16.95 -15.95
C HIS A 132 -12.79 18.45 -15.67
N ALA A 133 -12.06 19.30 -16.40
CA ALA A 133 -12.23 20.74 -16.30
C ALA A 133 -13.61 21.21 -16.78
N GLU A 134 -14.21 20.51 -17.75
CA GLU A 134 -15.57 20.81 -18.22
C GLU A 134 -16.63 20.54 -17.15
N TYR A 135 -16.39 19.58 -16.24
CA TYR A 135 -17.33 19.25 -15.15
C TYR A 135 -17.48 20.40 -14.14
N LEU A 136 -16.59 21.38 -14.16
CA LEU A 136 -16.64 22.56 -13.31
C LEU A 136 -17.52 23.68 -13.92
N ASP A 137 -17.97 23.54 -15.17
CA ASP A 137 -18.91 24.47 -15.76
C ASP A 137 -20.29 24.35 -15.05
N PRO A 138 -20.86 25.45 -14.52
CA PRO A 138 -22.17 25.43 -13.87
C PRO A 138 -23.31 24.90 -14.74
N ASP A 139 -23.17 24.99 -16.07
CA ASP A 139 -24.15 24.52 -17.04
C ASP A 139 -23.87 23.09 -17.52
N TRP A 140 -22.79 22.45 -17.05
CA TRP A 140 -22.45 21.07 -17.40
C TRP A 140 -23.53 20.11 -16.92
N GLN A 141 -23.88 19.15 -17.78
CA GLN A 141 -24.81 18.08 -17.45
C GLN A 141 -24.13 16.72 -17.75
N PRO A 142 -24.32 15.72 -16.89
CA PRO A 142 -23.89 14.35 -17.17
C PRO A 142 -24.61 13.78 -18.39
N ASN A 143 -24.12 12.67 -18.91
CA ASN A 143 -24.87 11.89 -19.90
C ASN A 143 -26.19 11.34 -19.32
N ASP A 144 -27.16 11.04 -20.19
CA ASP A 144 -28.54 10.70 -19.81
C ASP A 144 -28.67 9.50 -18.86
N ASP A 145 -27.67 8.61 -18.82
CA ASP A 145 -27.65 7.40 -18.00
C ASP A 145 -26.74 7.49 -16.76
N TRP A 146 -26.24 8.68 -16.42
CA TRP A 146 -25.34 8.91 -15.28
C TRP A 146 -24.17 7.90 -15.28
N TRP A 147 -23.32 8.00 -16.30
CA TRP A 147 -22.14 7.16 -16.51
C TRP A 147 -22.45 5.66 -16.65
N GLY A 148 -23.60 5.32 -17.24
CA GLY A 148 -24.06 3.94 -17.40
C GLY A 148 -24.64 3.35 -16.11
N SER A 149 -25.07 4.18 -15.16
CA SER A 149 -25.75 3.72 -13.95
C SER A 149 -27.10 3.12 -14.29
N GLN A 150 -27.41 1.95 -13.75
CA GLN A 150 -28.72 1.34 -13.95
C GLN A 150 -29.79 2.15 -13.20
N ILE A 151 -30.85 2.54 -13.91
CA ILE A 151 -32.04 3.14 -13.29
C ILE A 151 -32.73 2.04 -12.48
N ILE A 152 -32.63 2.13 -11.15
CA ILE A 152 -33.45 1.30 -10.26
C ILE A 152 -34.89 1.79 -10.40
N THR A 153 -35.74 0.94 -10.97
CA THR A 153 -37.19 1.15 -11.00
C THR A 153 -37.79 0.35 -9.86
N ASP A 154 -38.37 1.05 -8.88
CA ASP A 154 -39.14 0.47 -7.77
C ASP A 154 -40.46 -0.18 -8.25
#